data_AF-A0ABD2DBM0-F1
#
_entry.id   AF-A0ABD2DBM0-F1
#
_cell.length_a   1.000
_cell.length_b   1.000
_cell.length_c   1.000
_cell.angle_alpha   90.00
_cell.angle_beta   90.00
_cell.angle_gamma   90.00
#
_symmetry.space_group_name_H-M   'P 1'
#
loop_
_entity.id
_entity.type
_entity.pdbx_description
1 polymer ?
#
loop_
_entity_poly.entity_id
_entity_poly.type
_entity_poly.pdbx_seq_one_letter_code
_entity_poly.pdbx_strand_id
1 'polypeptide(L)' 'MMARPWQAPRPLTAILVTLVALTYQAGKKTFVSIQEVPTEESYVKDTLQFVIDEYNKESDDKYNFRILRILRIQKQ' A
#
# COMPACT_ATOMS: atom_id res chain seq x y z
N MET A 1 -40.40 -40.47 0.17
CA MET A 1 -39.46 -39.64 0.96
C MET A 1 -39.66 -38.19 0.52
N MET A 2 -40.30 -37.37 1.35
CA MET A 2 -40.45 -35.93 1.08
C MET A 2 -39.08 -35.27 1.24
N ALA A 3 -38.56 -34.69 0.16
CA ALA A 3 -37.39 -33.81 0.24
C ALA A 3 -37.78 -32.63 1.15
N ARG A 4 -37.21 -32.59 2.36
CA ARG A 4 -37.47 -31.52 3.33
C ARG A 4 -37.15 -30.18 2.68
N PRO A 5 -38.13 -29.26 2.51
CA PRO A 5 -37.89 -27.94 1.92
C PRO A 5 -36.94 -27.08 2.77
N TRP A 6 -36.63 -27.50 4.00
CA TRP A 6 -35.68 -26.87 4.91
C TRP A 6 -34.19 -27.09 4.58
N GLN A 7 -33.85 -27.94 3.60
CA GLN A 7 -32.45 -28.12 3.16
C GLN A 7 -32.05 -27.20 2.01
N ALA A 8 -33.01 -26.65 1.25
CA ALA A 8 -32.79 -25.67 0.19
C ALA A 8 -32.30 -24.27 0.65
N PRO A 9 -32.57 -23.77 1.87
CA PRO A 9 -32.07 -22.46 2.32
C PRO A 9 -30.56 -22.44 2.56
N ARG A 10 -29.96 -23.58 2.92
CA ARG A 10 -28.53 -23.71 3.25
C ARG A 10 -27.58 -23.47 2.07
N PRO A 11 -27.78 -24.05 0.87
CA PRO A 11 -26.89 -23.77 -0.26
C PRO A 11 -27.01 -22.32 -0.74
N LEU A 12 -28.22 -21.75 -0.74
CA LEU A 12 -28.42 -20.35 -1.16
C LEU A 12 -27.74 -19.36 -0.22
N THR A 13 -27.81 -19.60 1.09
CA THR A 13 -27.10 -18.79 2.08
C THR A 13 -25.59 -18.97 1.98
N ALA A 14 -25.09 -20.19 1.74
CA ALA A 14 -23.66 -20.42 1.50
C ALA A 14 -23.16 -19.62 0.28
N ILE A 15 -23.91 -19.64 -0.84
CA ILE A 15 -23.57 -18.87 -2.04
C ILE A 15 -23.51 -17.37 -1.74
N LEU A 16 -24.52 -16.82 -1.06
CA LEU A 16 -24.55 -15.40 -0.66
C LEU A 16 -23.36 -15.04 0.22
N VAL A 17 -23.05 -15.85 1.23
CA VAL A 17 -21.90 -15.62 2.13
C VAL A 17 -20.58 -15.66 1.37
N THR A 18 -20.40 -16.65 0.47
CA THR A 18 -19.18 -16.73 -0.35
C THR A 18 -19.04 -15.53 -1.29
N LEU A 19 -20.14 -15.04 -1.87
CA LEU A 19 -20.12 -13.88 -2.76
C LEU A 19 -19.75 -12.60 -2.00
N VAL A 20 -20.32 -12.40 -0.80
CA VAL A 20 -19.99 -11.26 0.07
C VAL A 20 -18.54 -11.34 0.58
N ALA A 21 -18.05 -12.53 0.94
CA ALA A 21 -16.67 -12.71 1.36
C ALA A 21 -15.68 -12.40 0.23
N LEU A 22 -16.00 -12.80 -1.00
CA LEU A 22 -15.18 -12.53 -2.19
C LEU A 22 -15.13 -11.04 -2.52
N THR A 23 -16.26 -10.33 -2.49
CA THR A 23 -16.30 -8.88 -2.76
C THR A 23 -15.60 -8.08 -1.65
N TYR A 24 -15.73 -8.52 -0.40
CA TYR A 24 -15.01 -7.93 0.73
C TYR A 24 -13.49 -8.13 0.63
N GLN A 25 -13.04 -9.31 0.24
CA GLN A 25 -11.61 -9.58 -0.02
C GLN A 25 -11.09 -8.80 -1.24
N ALA A 26 -11.89 -8.66 -2.30
CA ALA A 26 -11.53 -7.87 -3.47
C ALA A 26 -11.40 -6.37 -3.13
N GLY A 27 -12.33 -5.82 -2.33
CA GLY A 27 -12.28 -4.42 -1.87
C GLY A 27 -11.15 -4.13 -0.88
N LYS A 28 -10.65 -5.15 -0.17
CA LYS A 28 -9.49 -5.04 0.74
C LYS A 28 -8.14 -5.06 0.06
N LYS A 29 -8.06 -5.28 -1.26
CA LYS A 29 -6.80 -5.07 -1.98
C LYS A 29 -6.57 -3.56 -2.13
N THR A 30 -6.11 -2.93 -1.06
CA THR A 30 -5.42 -1.64 -1.12
C THR A 30 -4.12 -1.86 -1.88
N PHE A 31 -4.22 -1.88 -3.21
CA PHE A 31 -3.06 -1.79 -4.08
C PHE A 31 -2.51 -0.37 -3.91
N VAL A 32 -1.55 -0.25 -3.01
CA VAL A 32 -0.66 0.90 -2.94
C VAL A 32 0.10 0.94 -4.26
N SER A 33 -0.27 1.89 -5.12
CA SER A 33 0.34 2.05 -6.44
C SER A 33 1.62 2.86 -6.29
N ILE A 34 2.77 2.18 -6.26
CA ILE A 34 4.05 2.86 -6.25
C ILE A 34 4.43 3.25 -7.68
N GLN A 35 4.54 4.55 -7.94
CA GLN A 35 4.91 5.11 -9.25
C GLN A 35 6.23 5.85 -9.14
N GLU A 36 7.05 5.76 -10.20
CA GLU A 36 8.30 6.52 -10.29
C GLU A 36 7.99 7.96 -10.72
N VAL A 37 8.66 8.92 -10.07
CA VAL A 37 8.38 10.35 -10.18
C VAL A 37 9.65 11.10 -10.59
N PRO A 38 9.56 12.13 -11.46
CA PRO A 38 10.71 12.94 -11.80
C PRO A 38 11.22 13.77 -10.60
N THR A 39 12.50 14.11 -10.63
CA THR A 39 13.13 14.91 -9.56
C THR A 39 12.66 16.38 -9.53
N GLU A 40 12.03 16.84 -10.61
CA GLU A 40 11.55 18.22 -10.75
C GLU A 40 10.26 18.52 -9.96
N GLU A 41 9.61 17.49 -9.39
CA GLU A 41 8.39 17.72 -8.63
C GLU A 41 8.65 18.55 -7.37
N SER A 42 7.74 19.48 -7.08
CA SER A 42 7.95 20.53 -6.06
C SER A 42 8.23 19.97 -4.67
N TYR A 43 7.58 18.87 -4.28
CA TYR A 43 7.79 18.25 -2.97
C TYR A 43 9.06 17.41 -2.88
N VAL A 44 9.67 17.02 -4.01
CA VAL A 44 10.85 16.16 -4.01
C VAL A 44 12.00 16.85 -3.33
N LYS A 45 12.22 18.14 -3.63
CA LYS A 45 13.30 18.93 -3.05
C LYS A 45 13.20 18.98 -1.52
N ASP A 46 12.02 19.31 -1.01
CA ASP A 46 11.78 19.43 0.43
C ASP A 46 11.89 18.06 1.12
N THR A 47 11.42 17.00 0.46
CA THR A 47 11.54 15.61 0.96
C THR A 47 13.00 15.17 1.05
N LEU A 48 13.80 15.44 0.02
CA LEU A 48 15.22 15.09 0.01
C LEU A 48 16.00 15.87 1.07
N GLN A 49 15.65 17.14 1.27
CA GLN A 49 16.24 17.96 2.34
C GLN A 49 15.91 17.38 3.72
N PHE A 50 14.64 17.05 3.97
CA PHE A 50 14.24 16.41 5.22
C PHE A 50 15.00 15.09 5.48
N VAL A 51 15.11 14.24 4.45
CA VAL A 51 15.78 12.94 4.57
C VAL A 51 17.26 13.09 4.91
N ILE A 52 17.98 14.01 4.26
CA ILE A 52 19.41 14.19 4.55
C ILE A 52 19.64 14.84 5.92
N ASP A 53 18.74 15.72 6.35
CA ASP A 53 18.83 16.36 7.66
C ASP A 53 18.60 15.37 8.80
N GLU A 54 17.58 14.51 8.71
CA GLU A 54 17.36 13.46 9.71
C GLU A 54 18.48 12.41 9.68
N TYR A 55 18.97 12.02 8.51
CA TYR A 55 20.10 11.09 8.42
C TYR A 55 21.36 11.63 9.12
N ASN A 56 21.70 12.90 8.90
CA ASN A 56 22.88 13.51 9.53
C ASN A 56 22.70 13.70 11.04
N LYS A 57 21.47 13.89 11.51
CA LYS A 57 21.16 14.02 12.93
C LYS A 57 21.25 12.69 13.68
N GLU A 58 20.87 11.59 13.04
CA GLU A 58 20.96 10.24 13.61
C GLU A 58 22.36 9.61 13.42
N SER A 59 23.17 10.15 12.52
CA SER A 59 24.52 9.66 12.25
C SER A 59 25.51 10.10 13.34
N ASP A 60 26.27 9.15 13.88
CA ASP A 60 27.38 9.41 14.80
C ASP A 60 28.70 9.83 14.09
N ASP A 61 28.68 9.97 12.76
CA ASP A 61 29.84 10.43 12.00
C ASP A 61 30.20 11.89 12.38
N LYS A 62 31.49 12.19 12.33
CA LYS A 62 32.01 13.54 12.59
C LYS A 62 31.56 14.55 11.54
N TYR A 63 31.22 14.08 10.33
CA TYR A 63 30.89 14.93 9.19
C TYR A 63 29.49 14.69 8.67
N ASN A 64 28.91 15.76 8.11
CA ASN A 64 27.62 15.68 7.45
C ASN A 64 27.75 15.09 6.05
N PHE A 65 26.82 14.22 5.72
CA PHE A 65 26.63 13.65 4.40
C PHE A 65 25.82 14.60 3.51
N ARG A 66 26.06 14.48 2.20
CA ARG A 66 25.30 15.16 1.15
C ARG A 66 24.90 14.16 0.08
N ILE A 67 23.77 14.40 -0.55
CA ILE A 67 23.28 13.57 -1.66
C ILE A 67 24.15 13.85 -2.89
N LEU A 68 24.83 12.82 -3.40
CA LEU A 68 25.63 12.92 -4.63
C LEU A 68 24.82 12.55 -5.87
N ARG A 69 23.95 11.55 -5.77
CA ARG A 69 23.15 11.05 -6.88
C ARG A 69 21.87 10.43 -6.37
N ILE A 70 20.76 10.76 -7.02
CA ILE A 70 19.46 10.13 -6.80
C ILE A 70 19.33 9.01 -7.83
N LEU A 71 19.03 7.79 -7.38
CA LEU A 71 18.85 6.65 -8.27
C LEU A 71 17.41 6.56 -8.77
N ARG A 72 16.45 6.70 -7.87
CA ARG A 72 15.00 6.63 -8.14
C ARG A 72 14.23 7.43 -7.10
N ILE A 73 13.08 7.95 -7.49
CA ILE A 73 12.10 8.56 -6.58
C ILE A 73 10.78 7.88 -6.85
N GLN A 74 10.14 7.42 -5.78
CA GLN A 74 8.88 6.70 -5.88
C GLN A 74 7.85 7.32 -4.94
N LYS A 75 6.62 7.37 -5.41
CA LYS A 75 5.46 7.88 -4.68
C LYS A 75 4.35 6.83 -4.67
N GLN A 76 3.67 6.72 -3.54
CA GLN A 76 2.47 5.92 -3.33
C GLN A 76 1.20 6.75 -3.56
#